data_AF-A0A4Q6C0B2-F1
#
_entry.id   AF-A0A4Q6C0B2-F1
#
_cell.length_a   1.000
_cell.length_b   1.000
_cell.length_c   1.000
_cell.angle_alpha   90.00
_cell.angle_beta   90.00
_cell.angle_gamma   90.00
#
_symmetry.space_group_name_H-M   'P 1'
#
loop_
_entity.id
_entity.type
_entity.pdbx_description
1 polymer ?
#
loop_
_entity_poly.entity_id
_entity_poly.type
_entity_poly.pdbx_seq_one_letter_code
_entity_poly.pdbx_strand_id
1 'polypeptide(L)'
;MGLIYPFSKVQEEEADLIGLELMTKAGFNPEEALHFWENMEVYGTSGSDSILSTHPSHQARIKVLQERVMQIQIRAKSSEPAVSASAPKTCEIGSL
;
A
#
# COMPACT_ATOMS: atom_id res chain seq x y z
N MET A 1 5.51 19.89 -23.80
CA MET A 1 5.66 20.22 -22.37
C MET A 1 5.51 18.94 -21.58
N GLY A 2 6.62 18.25 -21.30
CA GLY A 2 6.62 16.98 -20.56
C GLY A 2 6.64 17.27 -19.07
N LEU A 3 5.57 16.89 -18.37
CA LEU A 3 5.55 16.87 -16.92
C LEU A 3 6.53 15.78 -16.47
N ILE A 4 7.73 16.20 -16.05
CA ILE A 4 8.72 15.29 -15.46
C ILE A 4 8.15 14.85 -14.12
N TYR A 5 7.49 13.70 -14.10
CA TYR A 5 7.21 13.02 -12.84
C TYR A 5 8.55 12.54 -12.27
N PRO A 6 8.82 12.76 -10.98
CA PRO A 6 10.11 12.41 -10.38
C PRO A 6 10.41 10.91 -10.47
N PHE A 7 9.37 10.08 -10.59
CA PHE A 7 9.45 8.63 -10.79
C PHE A 7 8.56 8.16 -11.94
N SER A 8 8.97 7.07 -12.59
CA SER A 8 8.15 6.39 -13.60
C SER A 8 7.03 5.57 -12.95
N LYS A 9 5.92 5.34 -13.67
CA LYS A 9 4.82 4.49 -13.21
C LYS A 9 5.27 3.08 -12.79
N VAL A 10 6.30 2.56 -13.44
CA VAL A 10 6.87 1.24 -13.15
C VAL A 10 7.57 1.23 -11.79
N GLN A 11 8.28 2.30 -11.43
CA GLN A 11 8.97 2.41 -10.14
C GLN A 11 7.96 2.52 -8.98
N GLU A 12 6.86 3.23 -9.19
CA GLU A 12 5.77 3.33 -8.21
C GLU A 12 5.12 1.95 -7.98
N GLU A 13 4.84 1.20 -9.06
CA GLU A 13 4.26 -0.14 -8.94
C GLU A 13 5.23 -1.13 -8.25
N GLU A 14 6.52 -1.04 -8.56
CA GLU A 14 7.54 -1.87 -7.90
C GLU A 14 7.65 -1.54 -6.40
N ALA A 15 7.61 -0.26 -6.04
CA ALA A 15 7.62 0.19 -4.65
C ALA A 15 6.39 -0.31 -3.88
N ASP A 16 5.20 -0.24 -4.49
CA ASP A 16 3.96 -0.76 -3.92
C ASP A 16 4.04 -2.27 -3.64
N LEU A 17 4.57 -3.06 -4.59
CA LEU A 17 4.73 -4.51 -4.44
C LEU A 17 5.71 -4.87 -3.32
N ILE A 18 6.88 -4.25 -3.30
CA ILE A 18 7.89 -4.49 -2.25
C ILE A 18 7.34 -4.06 -0.90
N GLY A 19 6.62 -2.94 -0.84
CA GLY A 19 5.96 -2.46 0.37
C GLY A 19 5.00 -3.49 0.95
N LEU A 20 4.12 -4.08 0.14
CA LEU A 20 3.18 -5.11 0.58
C LEU A 20 3.87 -6.38 1.08
N GLU A 21 4.96 -6.81 0.42
CA GLU A 21 5.75 -7.95 0.91
C GLU A 21 6.39 -7.65 2.27
N LEU A 22 6.92 -6.45 2.45
CA LEU A 22 7.52 -6.02 3.72
C LEU A 22 6.48 -5.92 4.83
N MET A 23 5.28 -5.37 4.55
CA MET A 23 4.16 -5.34 5.48
C MET A 23 3.81 -6.74 5.97
N THR A 24 3.68 -7.68 5.03
CA THR A 24 3.34 -9.08 5.33
C THR A 24 4.45 -9.74 6.16
N LYS A 25 5.72 -9.54 5.79
CA LYS A 25 6.88 -10.06 6.55
C LYS A 25 6.98 -9.47 7.96
N ALA A 26 6.54 -8.23 8.15
CA ALA A 26 6.50 -7.57 9.46
C ALA A 26 5.26 -7.93 10.30
N GLY A 27 4.32 -8.72 9.76
CA GLY A 27 3.09 -9.14 10.43
C GLY A 27 1.96 -8.10 10.42
N PHE A 28 2.00 -7.14 9.49
CA PHE A 28 0.90 -6.21 9.23
C PHE A 28 -0.11 -6.79 8.25
N ASN A 29 -1.37 -6.32 8.32
CA ASN A 29 -2.38 -6.66 7.33
C ASN A 29 -2.12 -5.91 6.01
N PRO A 30 -1.82 -6.59 4.89
CA PRO A 30 -1.61 -5.93 3.60
C PRO A 30 -2.86 -5.21 3.06
N GLU A 31 -4.07 -5.53 3.55
CA GLU A 31 -5.30 -4.82 3.15
C GLU A 31 -5.32 -3.37 3.62
N GLU A 32 -4.63 -3.03 4.72
CA GLU A 32 -4.56 -1.64 5.20
C GLU A 32 -3.84 -0.71 4.22
N ALA A 33 -3.05 -1.26 3.29
CA ALA A 33 -2.48 -0.49 2.20
C ALA A 33 -3.56 0.08 1.26
N LEU A 34 -4.67 -0.64 1.07
CA LEU A 34 -5.79 -0.14 0.25
C LEU A 34 -6.44 1.06 0.92
N HIS A 35 -6.78 0.94 2.20
CA HIS A 35 -7.34 2.05 2.98
C HIS A 35 -6.40 3.26 3.03
N PHE A 36 -5.09 3.03 3.18
CA PHE A 36 -4.10 4.10 3.15
C PHE A 36 -4.15 4.89 1.84
N TRP A 37 -4.17 4.19 0.69
CA TRP A 37 -4.18 4.85 -0.62
C TRP A 37 -5.54 5.49 -0.96
N GLU A 38 -6.65 4.91 -0.51
CA GLU A 38 -7.99 5.52 -0.59
C GLU A 38 -8.05 6.83 0.22
N ASN A 39 -7.55 6.80 1.46
CA ASN A 39 -7.47 7.99 2.31
C ASN A 39 -6.56 9.06 1.68
N MET A 40 -5.42 8.67 1.10
CA MET A 40 -4.55 9.60 0.39
C MET A 40 -5.24 10.25 -0.82
N GLU A 41 -6.09 9.54 -1.55
CA GLU A 41 -6.88 10.12 -2.66
C GLU A 41 -7.89 11.15 -2.15
N VAL A 42 -8.56 10.87 -1.02
CA VAL A 42 -9.53 11.79 -0.43
C VAL A 42 -8.87 13.03 0.17
N TYR A 43 -7.86 12.84 1.03
CA TYR A 43 -7.28 13.92 1.83
C TYR A 43 -6.19 14.69 1.09
N GLY A 44 -5.44 14.04 0.21
CA GLY A 44 -4.30 14.66 -0.48
C GLY A 44 -4.67 15.64 -1.59
N THR A 45 -5.96 15.85 -1.85
CA THR A 45 -6.45 16.91 -2.74
C THR A 45 -6.58 18.27 -2.05
N SER A 46 -6.53 18.31 -0.71
CA SER A 46 -6.88 19.49 0.09
C SER A 46 -5.68 20.33 0.57
N GLY A 47 -4.44 19.89 0.33
CA GLY A 47 -3.25 20.53 0.85
C GLY A 47 -2.01 20.13 0.08
N SER A 48 -0.95 20.90 0.27
CA SER A 48 0.41 20.73 -0.27
C SER A 48 1.09 19.44 0.20
N ASP A 49 0.45 18.29 -0.01
CA ASP A 49 0.94 17.01 0.45
C ASP A 49 2.12 16.60 -0.44
N SER A 50 3.31 16.74 0.16
CA SER A 50 4.59 16.41 -0.49
C SER A 50 4.60 14.99 -1.06
N ILE A 51 3.87 14.07 -0.42
CA ILE A 51 3.78 12.66 -0.83
C ILE A 51 3.06 12.49 -2.17
N LEU A 52 1.93 13.16 -2.42
CA LEU A 52 1.24 13.07 -3.71
C LEU A 52 1.92 13.87 -4.81
N SER A 53 2.74 14.85 -4.43
CA SER A 53 3.57 15.61 -5.35
C SER A 53 4.70 14.75 -5.94
N THR A 54 5.26 13.80 -5.17
CA THR A 54 6.29 12.87 -5.65
C THR A 54 5.76 11.49 -6.03
N HIS A 55 4.64 11.07 -5.44
CA HIS A 55 3.98 9.78 -5.66
C HIS A 55 2.51 9.99 -6.05
N PRO A 56 2.24 10.48 -7.27
CA PRO A 56 0.89 10.78 -7.72
C PRO A 56 0.01 9.54 -7.65
N SER A 57 -1.11 9.61 -6.93
CA SER A 57 -2.12 8.55 -6.98
C SER A 57 -2.74 8.51 -8.38
N HIS A 58 -2.99 7.30 -8.88
CA HIS A 58 -3.66 7.07 -10.15
C HIS A 58 -4.87 6.17 -9.87
N GLN A 59 -6.01 6.39 -10.50
CA GLN A 59 -7.19 5.53 -10.33
C GLN A 59 -6.92 4.03 -10.66
N ALA A 60 -5.89 3.75 -11.46
CA ALA A 60 -5.46 2.39 -11.75
C ALA A 60 -4.66 1.74 -10.60
N ARG A 61 -4.05 2.52 -9.70
CA ARG A 61 -3.18 2.05 -8.61
C ARG A 61 -3.95 1.17 -7.62
N ILE A 62 -5.13 1.61 -7.18
CA ILE A 62 -5.96 0.84 -6.21
C ILE A 62 -6.32 -0.54 -6.78
N LYS A 63 -6.66 -0.62 -8.08
CA LYS A 63 -6.98 -1.90 -8.73
C LYS A 63 -5.78 -2.85 -8.73
N VAL A 64 -4.60 -2.34 -9.11
CA VAL A 64 -3.36 -3.13 -9.11
C VAL A 64 -3.03 -3.58 -7.69
N LEU A 65 -3.09 -2.67 -6.70
CA LEU A 65 -2.87 -2.99 -5.30
C LEU A 65 -3.82 -4.09 -4.80
N GLN A 66 -5.10 -4.01 -5.14
CA GLN A 66 -6.10 -5.01 -4.75
C GLN A 66 -5.75 -6.41 -5.30
N GLU A 67 -5.34 -6.48 -6.57
CA GLU A 67 -4.85 -7.73 -7.16
C GLU A 67 -3.60 -8.25 -6.45
N ARG A 68 -2.64 -7.38 -6.13
CA ARG A 68 -1.39 -7.76 -5.42
C ARG A 68 -1.67 -8.25 -4.01
N VAL A 69 -2.53 -7.57 -3.26
CA VAL A 69 -2.95 -7.97 -1.90
C VAL A 69 -3.55 -9.38 -1.94
N MET A 70 -4.46 -9.64 -2.86
CA MET A 70 -5.06 -10.97 -3.03
C MET A 70 -3.99 -12.04 -3.31
N GLN A 71 -3.05 -11.77 -4.21
CA GLN A 71 -1.96 -12.70 -4.52
C GLN A 71 -1.07 -12.99 -3.30
N ILE A 72 -0.73 -11.96 -2.53
CA ILE A 72 0.09 -12.08 -1.32
C ILE A 72 -0.63 -12.90 -0.26
N GLN A 73 -1.93 -12.69 -0.06
CA GLN A 73 -2.74 -13.46 0.87
C GLN A 73 -2.83 -14.94 0.46
N ILE A 74 -3.03 -15.23 -0.83
CA ILE A 74 -3.03 -16.60 -1.36
C ILE A 74 -1.66 -17.26 -1.11
N ARG A 75 -0.57 -16.53 -1.36
CA ARG A 75 0.79 -17.01 -1.11
C ARG A 75 1.03 -17.26 0.38
N ALA A 76 0.66 -16.33 1.25
CA ALA A 76 0.82 -16.45 2.70
C ALA A 76 0.05 -17.67 3.25
N LYS A 77 -1.19 -17.88 2.80
CA LYS A 77 -2.02 -19.03 3.18
C LYS A 77 -1.47 -20.38 2.69
N SER A 78 -0.72 -20.39 1.59
CA SER A 78 -0.14 -21.63 1.05
C SER A 78 1.23 -21.99 1.67
N SER A 79 1.81 -21.15 2.53
CA SER A 79 3.18 -21.33 3.05
C SER A 79 3.35 -21.55 4.57
N GLU A 80 2.32 -21.90 5.36
CA GLU A 80 2.47 -22.01 6.83
C GLU A 80 2.94 -23.41 7.35
N PRO A 81 3.81 -23.48 8.39
CA PRO A 81 3.70 -22.70 9.63
C PRO A 81 4.98 -22.04 10.22
N ALA A 82 4.75 -21.12 11.18
CA ALA A 82 5.61 -20.66 12.29
C ALA A 82 6.37 -19.32 12.18
N VAL A 83 5.65 -18.20 12.20
CA VAL A 83 5.90 -17.15 13.22
C VAL A 83 4.54 -16.74 13.75
N SER A 84 4.25 -17.19 14.98
CA SER A 84 3.11 -16.81 15.85
C SER A 84 2.09 -15.87 15.21
N ALA A 85 0.89 -16.40 14.97
CA ALA A 85 -0.33 -15.64 14.79
C ALA A 85 -0.57 -14.71 16.00
N SER A 86 0.19 -13.62 16.09
CA SER A 86 -0.30 -12.39 16.67
C SER A 86 -1.31 -11.86 15.66
N ALA A 87 -2.53 -11.59 16.11
CA ALA A 87 -3.55 -10.94 15.30
C ALA A 87 -2.93 -9.81 14.44
N PRO A 88 -3.40 -9.62 13.19
CA PRO A 88 -2.89 -8.55 12.35
C PRO A 88 -2.87 -7.27 13.18
N LYS A 89 -1.71 -6.64 13.30
CA LYS A 89 -1.60 -5.38 14.03
C LYS A 89 -2.37 -4.34 13.22
N THR A 90 -3.64 -4.16 13.54
CA THR A 90 -4.43 -3.03 13.08
C THR A 90 -3.82 -1.80 13.73
N CYS A 91 -3.48 -0.80 12.93
CA CYS A 91 -3.02 0.47 13.47
C CYS A 91 -4.24 1.15 14.10
N GLU A 92 -4.49 0.91 15.40
CA GLU A 92 -5.46 1.68 16.16
C GLU A 92 -4.89 3.10 16.31
N ILE A 93 -5.22 3.96 15.35
CA ILE A 93 -5.12 5.42 15.50
C ILE A 93 -6.02 5.81 16.67
N GLY A 94 -5.45 5.84 17.87
CA GLY A 94 -6.14 6.25 19.07
C GLY A 94 -6.81 7.61 18.86
N SER A 95 -8.11 7.68 19.17
CA SER A 95 -8.83 8.93 19.37
C SER A 95 -7.99 9.89 20.21
N LEU A 96 -7.71 11.06 19.66
CA LEU A 96 -7.50 12.28 20.41
C LEU A 96 -8.62 13.26 20.02
#